data_AF-A0A8H9IT59-F1
#
_entry.id   AF-A0A8H9IT59-F1
#
_cell.length_a   1.000
_cell.length_b   1.000
_cell.length_c   1.000
_cell.angle_alpha   90.00
_cell.angle_beta   90.00
_cell.angle_gamma   90.00
#
_symmetry.space_group_name_H-M   'P 1'
#
loop_
_entity.id
_entity.type
_entity.pdbx_description
1 polymer ?
#
loop_
_entity_poly.entity_id
_entity_poly.type
_entity_poly.pdbx_seq_one_letter_code
_entity_poly.pdbx_strand_id
1 'polypeptide(L)'
;MNRALKIMGFGGLQTGHGFRGLASTIMNEQGGFRSGGIERQLTHRDRNKVRRAYNHVQYMAERHNLMQWWSDYLDVQLEKAPK
;
A
#
# COMPACT_ATOMS: atom_id res chain seq x y z
N MET A 1 -0.56 -6.85 14.54
CA MET A 1 -1.39 -6.75 13.31
C MET A 1 -2.20 -8.02 13.03
N ASN A 2 -1.61 -9.19 12.79
CA ASN A 2 -2.37 -10.42 12.47
C ASN A 2 -3.38 -10.85 13.57
N ARG A 3 -3.05 -10.66 14.86
CA ARG A 3 -4.00 -10.91 15.96
C ARG A 3 -5.24 -10.00 15.90
N ALA A 4 -5.07 -8.72 15.55
CA ALA A 4 -6.18 -7.80 15.39
C ALA A 4 -7.04 -8.16 14.16
N LEU A 5 -6.41 -8.53 13.03
CA LEU A 5 -7.12 -9.01 11.84
C LEU A 5 -7.96 -10.26 12.14
N LYS A 6 -7.42 -11.18 12.96
CA LYS A 6 -8.17 -12.36 13.41
C LYS A 6 -9.40 -11.98 14.25
N ILE A 7 -9.26 -11.01 15.15
CA ILE A 7 -10.39 -10.50 15.97
C ILE A 7 -11.45 -9.83 15.08
N MET A 8 -11.05 -9.14 14.02
CA MET A 8 -11.96 -8.53 13.04
C MET A 8 -12.59 -9.53 12.06
N GLY A 9 -12.41 -10.85 12.27
CA GLY A 9 -13.03 -11.89 11.43
C GLY A 9 -12.20 -12.36 10.23
N PHE A 10 -11.01 -11.79 9.98
CA PHE A 10 -10.16 -12.18 8.84
C PHE A 10 -9.29 -13.42 9.10
N GLY A 11 -9.47 -14.12 10.22
CA GLY A 11 -8.67 -15.29 10.57
C GLY A 11 -8.75 -16.41 9.53
N GLY A 12 -7.61 -16.79 8.94
CA GLY A 12 -7.56 -17.83 7.89
C GLY A 12 -8.01 -17.36 6.50
N LEU A 13 -8.59 -16.16 6.39
CA LEU A 13 -9.00 -15.54 5.13
C LEU A 13 -7.93 -14.59 4.61
N GLN A 14 -7.37 -13.75 5.50
CA GLN A 14 -6.30 -12.82 5.14
C GLN A 14 -5.32 -12.55 6.27
N THR A 15 -4.12 -12.08 5.89
CA THR A 15 -3.07 -11.66 6.81
C THR A 15 -2.61 -10.25 6.49
N GLY A 16 -1.89 -9.62 7.42
CA GLY A 16 -1.27 -8.32 7.15
C GLY A 16 -0.25 -8.35 6.00
N HIS A 17 0.29 -9.53 5.66
CA HIS A 17 1.14 -9.69 4.47
C HIS A 17 0.30 -9.77 3.20
N GLY A 18 -0.78 -10.56 3.19
CA GLY A 18 -1.65 -10.66 2.03
C GLY A 18 -2.36 -9.35 1.69
N PHE A 19 -2.77 -8.55 2.69
CA PHE A 19 -3.27 -7.19 2.47
C PHE A 19 -2.23 -6.27 1.82
N ARG A 20 -0.94 -6.40 2.19
CA ARG A 20 0.15 -5.64 1.54
C ARG A 20 0.35 -6.07 0.09
N GLY A 21 0.27 -7.37 -0.19
CA GLY A 21 0.34 -7.90 -1.54
C GLY A 21 -0.78 -7.34 -2.42
N LEU A 22 -2.02 -7.40 -1.93
CA LEU A 22 -3.19 -6.85 -2.62
C LEU A 22 -3.04 -5.35 -2.89
N ALA A 23 -2.68 -4.57 -1.87
CA ALA A 23 -2.46 -3.13 -2.03
C ALA A 23 -1.34 -2.84 -3.05
N SER A 24 -0.24 -3.60 -3.02
CA SER A 24 0.84 -3.46 -4.00
C SER A 24 0.37 -3.67 -5.43
N THR A 25 -0.37 -4.75 -5.69
CA THR A 25 -0.91 -5.06 -7.02
C THR A 25 -1.79 -3.92 -7.52
N ILE A 26 -2.77 -3.49 -6.72
CA ILE A 26 -3.71 -2.43 -7.12
C ILE A 26 -2.98 -1.11 -7.38
N MET A 27 -2.04 -0.72 -6.51
CA MET A 27 -1.28 0.52 -6.67
C MET A 27 -0.42 0.52 -7.94
N ASN A 28 0.18 -0.63 -8.29
CA ASN A 28 0.98 -0.74 -9.51
C ASN A 28 0.11 -0.77 -10.78
N GLU A 29 -1.07 -1.39 -10.73
CA GLU A 29 -1.95 -1.53 -11.90
C GLU A 29 -2.80 -0.28 -12.17
N GLN A 30 -3.25 0.42 -11.12
CA GLN A 30 -4.28 1.46 -11.24
C GLN A 30 -3.83 2.83 -10.70
N GLY A 31 -2.81 2.87 -9.84
CA GLY A 31 -2.39 4.11 -9.17
C GLY A 31 -1.53 5.03 -10.02
N GLY A 32 -0.85 4.52 -11.06
CA GLY A 32 0.04 5.32 -11.90
C GLY A 32 1.29 5.85 -11.17
N PHE A 33 1.60 5.33 -9.98
CA PHE A 33 2.76 5.72 -9.17
C PHE A 33 4.01 4.96 -9.58
N ARG A 34 5.18 5.52 -9.27
CA ARG A 34 6.44 4.79 -9.49
C ARG A 34 6.53 3.64 -8.51
N SER A 35 6.96 2.48 -8.99
CA SER A 35 7.19 1.29 -8.15
C SER A 35 8.07 1.62 -6.92
N GLY A 36 9.07 2.48 -7.06
CA GLY A 36 9.90 2.91 -5.92
C GLY A 36 9.13 3.67 -4.82
N GLY A 37 8.10 4.45 -5.18
CA GLY A 37 7.22 5.13 -4.22
C GLY A 37 6.29 4.16 -3.50
N ILE A 38 5.71 3.21 -4.25
CA ILE A 38 4.83 2.14 -3.73
C ILE A 38 5.60 1.23 -2.76
N GLU A 39 6.77 0.72 -3.17
CA GLU A 39 7.61 -0.15 -2.33
C GLU A 39 8.01 0.54 -1.02
N ARG A 40 8.32 1.84 -1.08
CA ARG A 40 8.66 2.62 0.11
C ARG A 40 7.47 2.83 1.03
N GLN A 41 6.25 2.92 0.49
CA GLN A 41 5.02 2.97 1.27
C GLN A 41 4.73 1.62 1.97
N LEU A 42 5.08 0.50 1.32
CA LEU A 42 4.92 -0.85 1.87
C LEU A 42 6.03 -1.26 2.85
N THR A 43 6.93 -0.34 3.22
CA THR A 43 8.08 -0.58 4.10
C THR A 43 9.08 -1.60 3.51
N HIS A 44 9.04 -1.81 2.19
CA HIS A 44 10.05 -2.59 1.51
C HIS A 44 11.34 -1.78 1.44
N ARG A 45 12.44 -2.39 1.91
CA ARG A 45 13.75 -1.74 1.92
C ARG A 45 14.42 -1.97 0.58
N ASP A 46 14.73 -0.88 -0.13
CA ASP A 46 15.57 -0.94 -1.32
C ASP A 46 16.91 -1.60 -0.98
N ARG A 47 17.28 -2.65 -1.73
CA ARG A 47 18.51 -3.42 -1.51
C ARG A 47 19.77 -2.55 -1.68
N ASN A 48 19.70 -1.47 -2.45
CA ASN A 48 20.83 -0.57 -2.68
C ASN A 48 20.90 0.55 -1.61
N LYS A 49 21.93 0.50 -0.75
CA LYS A 49 22.13 1.46 0.35
C LYS A 49 22.38 2.89 -0.11
N VAL A 50 23.02 3.10 -1.27
CA VAL A 50 23.38 4.44 -1.79
C VAL A 50 22.14 5.16 -2.33
N ARG A 51 21.32 4.46 -3.10
CA ARG A 51 20.04 4.96 -3.64
C ARG A 51 19.07 5.35 -2.51
N ARG A 52 19.11 4.62 -1.40
CA ARG A 52 18.21 4.81 -0.24
C ARG A 52 18.34 6.18 0.44
N ALA A 53 19.56 6.72 0.49
CA ALA A 53 19.88 7.99 1.15
C ALA A 53 19.38 9.20 0.34
N TYR A 54 19.65 9.23 -0.97
CA TYR A 54 19.22 10.32 -1.84
C TYR A 54 17.72 10.33 -2.13
N ASN A 55 17.09 9.15 -2.17
CA ASN A 55 15.68 9.03 -2.55
C ASN A 55 14.68 9.30 -1.41
N HIS A 56 15.13 9.61 -0.19
CA HIS A 56 14.21 9.75 0.96
C HIS A 56 13.30 10.97 0.85
N VAL A 57 13.84 12.10 0.38
CA VAL A 57 13.09 13.35 0.25
C VAL A 57 12.24 13.34 -1.02
N GLN A 58 12.74 12.72 -2.11
CA GLN A 58 12.06 12.70 -3.41
C GLN A 58 10.69 12.01 -3.39
N TYR A 59 10.47 11.04 -2.51
CA TYR A 59 9.22 10.27 -2.52
C TYR A 59 8.18 10.75 -1.52
N MET A 60 8.43 11.78 -0.69
CA MET A 60 7.45 12.17 0.33
C MET A 60 6.18 12.76 -0.27
N ALA A 61 6.30 13.69 -1.21
CA ALA A 61 5.15 14.25 -1.92
C ALA A 61 4.40 13.16 -2.72
N GLU A 62 5.14 12.28 -3.41
CA GLU A 62 4.57 11.16 -4.16
C GLU A 62 3.80 10.19 -3.24
N ARG A 63 4.35 9.87 -2.07
CA ARG A 63 3.71 8.97 -1.09
C ARG A 63 2.48 9.57 -0.45
N HIS A 64 2.45 10.90 -0.27
CA HIS A 64 1.25 11.59 0.19
C HIS A 64 0.13 11.46 -0.84
N ASN A 65 0.42 11.78 -2.10
CA ASN A 65 -0.54 11.64 -3.20
C ASN A 65 -1.01 10.19 -3.38
N LEU A 66 -0.10 9.22 -3.21
CA LEU A 66 -0.42 7.79 -3.24
C LEU A 66 -1.42 7.42 -2.15
N MET A 67 -1.22 7.90 -0.92
CA MET A 67 -2.15 7.60 0.17
C MET A 67 -3.50 8.27 0.02
N GLN A 68 -3.56 9.48 -0.55
CA GLN A 68 -4.82 10.12 -0.89
C GLN A 68 -5.56 9.33 -1.97
N TRP A 69 -4.89 9.02 -3.07
CA TRP A 69 -5.46 8.20 -4.14
C TRP A 69 -5.95 6.84 -3.62
N TRP A 70 -5.20 6.22 -2.71
CA TRP A 70 -5.60 4.96 -2.09
C TRP A 70 -6.87 5.10 -1.26
N SER A 71 -7.04 6.21 -0.52
CA SER A 71 -8.27 6.50 0.20
C SER A 71 -9.45 6.62 -0.78
N ASP A 72 -9.29 7.46 -1.80
CA ASP A 72 -10.34 7.71 -2.80
C ASP A 72 -10.72 6.41 -3.54
N TYR A 73 -9.74 5.57 -3.85
CA TYR A 73 -9.96 4.24 -4.43
C TYR A 73 -10.82 3.37 -3.52
N LEU A 74 -10.50 3.30 -2.22
CA LEU A 74 -11.25 2.49 -1.26
C LEU A 74 -12.68 2.99 -1.08
N ASP A 75 -12.89 4.31 -1.02
CA ASP A 75 -14.22 4.90 -0.92
C ASP A 75 -15.11 4.48 -2.11
N VAL A 76 -14.56 4.55 -3.32
CA VAL A 76 -15.25 4.08 -4.54
C VAL A 76 -15.55 2.57 -4.50
N GLN A 77 -14.64 1.74 -3.95
CA GLN A 77 -14.93 0.30 -3.81
C GLN A 77 -16.02 0.01 -2.77
N LEU A 78 -16.04 0.78 -1.68
CA LEU A 78 -17.05 0.64 -0.63
C LEU A 78 -18.44 1.01 -1.14
N GLU A 79 -18.56 2.05 -1.97
CA GLU A 79 -19.84 2.42 -2.61
C GLU A 79 -20.37 1.32 -3.55
N LYS A 80 -19.48 0.57 -4.19
CA LYS A 80 -19.83 -0.52 -5.13
C LYS A 80 -20.13 -1.84 -4.43
N ALA A 81 -19.75 -2.00 -3.17
CA ALA A 81 -19.96 -3.23 -2.44
C ALA A 81 -21.48 -3.43 -2.17
N PRO A 82 -22.04 -4.62 -2.45
CA PRO A 82 -23.41 -4.92 -2.07
C PRO A 82 -23.56 -4.86 -0.54
N LYS A 83 -24.67 -4.27 -0.08
CA LYS A 83 -25.03 -4.21 1.34
C LYS A 83 -25.42 -5.57 1.90
#